data_AF-A0A9D6EPA6-F1
#
_entry.id   AF-A0A9D6EPA6-F1
#
_cell.length_a   1.000
_cell.length_b   1.000
_cell.length_c   1.000
_cell.angle_alpha   90.00
_cell.angle_beta   90.00
_cell.angle_gamma   90.00
#
_symmetry.space_group_name_H-M   'P 1'
#
loop_
_entity.id
_entity.type
_entity.pdbx_description
1 polymer ?
#
loop_
_entity_poly.entity_id
_entity_poly.type
_entity_poly.pdbx_seq_one_letter_code
_entity_poly.pdbx_strand_id
1 'polypeptide(L)'
;MRRLLEITVCPREPGTVVLPVERGGRPRRMDARAITERLNELIARRGLAGTVWLREDCAGGCHRVGPNVNVDVFLKAPPGEEQDHVAVESRSYVYSLGALGWLAQIIDENLRPARSRGTRGARSGQPRRPRAY
;
A
#
# COMPACT_ATOMS: atom_id res chain seq x y z
N MET A 1 -17.45 4.91 -1.97
CA MET A 1 -16.38 5.93 -2.10
C MET A 1 -15.26 5.33 -2.95
N ARG A 2 -14.76 6.08 -3.94
CA ARG A 2 -13.67 5.61 -4.81
C ARG A 2 -12.33 6.03 -4.18
N ARG A 3 -11.39 5.10 -4.07
CA ARG A 3 -10.05 5.37 -3.55
C ARG A 3 -9.14 5.83 -4.68
N LEU A 4 -8.20 6.69 -4.34
CA LEU A 4 -7.07 7.04 -5.18
C LEU A 4 -5.78 6.66 -4.45
N LEU A 5 -4.72 6.33 -5.18
CA LEU A 5 -3.44 5.91 -4.60
C LEU A 5 -2.29 6.73 -5.15
N GLU A 6 -1.45 7.22 -4.24
CA GLU A 6 -0.06 7.58 -4.54
C GLU A 6 0.85 6.42 -4.12
N ILE A 7 1.64 5.90 -5.04
CA ILE A 7 2.66 4.90 -4.73
C ILE A 7 4.03 5.56 -4.86
N THR A 8 4.74 5.68 -3.76
CA THR A 8 6.09 6.25 -3.70
C THR A 8 7.11 5.11 -3.66
N VAL A 9 7.96 5.02 -4.68
CA VAL A 9 9.06 4.05 -4.76
C VAL A 9 10.37 4.76 -4.43
N CYS A 10 11.15 4.22 -3.48
CA CYS A 10 12.41 4.84 -3.07
C CYS A 10 13.59 4.40 -3.95
N PRO A 11 14.22 5.30 -4.72
CA PRO A 11 15.40 4.96 -5.52
C PRO A 11 16.71 5.02 -4.71
N ARG A 12 16.68 5.59 -3.50
CA ARG A 12 17.89 5.91 -2.71
C ARG A 12 18.50 4.70 -2.02
N GLU A 13 17.72 3.66 -1.77
CA GLU A 13 18.22 2.46 -1.13
C GLU A 13 18.64 1.41 -2.17
N PRO A 14 19.93 1.02 -2.19
CA PRO A 14 20.36 -0.06 -3.05
C PRO A 14 19.74 -1.37 -2.58
N GLY A 15 19.44 -2.27 -3.51
CA GLY A 15 18.92 -3.61 -3.19
C GLY A 15 17.99 -4.15 -4.27
N THR A 16 17.59 -5.40 -4.09
CA THR A 16 16.65 -6.06 -5.00
C THR A 16 15.72 -6.99 -4.23
N VAL A 17 14.50 -7.15 -4.73
CA VAL A 17 13.55 -8.17 -4.29
C VAL A 17 13.30 -9.18 -5.39
N VAL A 18 12.95 -10.40 -5.01
CA VAL A 18 12.60 -11.47 -5.96
C VAL A 18 11.16 -11.90 -5.72
N LEU A 19 10.26 -11.46 -6.59
CA LEU A 19 8.86 -11.83 -6.55
C LEU A 19 8.23 -11.74 -7.94
N PRO A 20 7.11 -12.43 -8.20
CA PRO A 20 6.33 -12.24 -9.42
C PRO A 20 5.77 -10.82 -9.53
N VAL A 21 5.55 -10.33 -10.75
CA VAL A 21 4.83 -9.07 -10.96
C VAL A 21 3.33 -9.25 -10.69
N GLU A 22 2.77 -10.38 -11.11
CA GLU A 22 1.36 -10.74 -10.92
C GLU A 22 1.22 -12.14 -10.34
N ARG A 23 0.04 -12.42 -9.79
CA ARG A 23 -0.30 -13.72 -9.21
C ARG A 23 -0.08 -14.85 -10.23
N GLY A 24 0.66 -15.88 -9.82
CA GLY A 24 0.98 -17.03 -10.67
C GLY A 24 2.08 -16.77 -11.71
N GLY A 25 2.62 -15.56 -11.78
CA GLY A 25 3.73 -15.23 -12.66
C GLY A 25 5.07 -15.80 -12.17
N ARG A 26 6.08 -15.77 -13.04
CA ARG A 26 7.44 -16.16 -12.68
C ARG A 26 8.10 -15.09 -11.80
N PRO A 27 8.76 -15.45 -10.68
CA PRO A 27 9.53 -14.51 -9.89
C PRO A 27 10.63 -13.83 -10.70
N ARG A 28 10.80 -12.52 -10.50
CA ARG A 28 11.85 -11.72 -11.15
C ARG A 28 12.59 -10.92 -10.08
N ARG A 29 13.90 -10.80 -10.25
CA ARG A 29 14.71 -9.87 -9.44
C ARG A 29 14.42 -8.45 -9.93
N MET A 30 14.07 -7.56 -9.03
CA MET A 30 13.72 -6.17 -9.32
C MET A 30 14.38 -5.25 -8.30
N ASP A 31 15.07 -4.22 -8.78
CA ASP A 31 15.46 -3.05 -8.00
C ASP A 31 14.32 -2.01 -7.99
N ALA A 32 14.56 -0.86 -7.37
CA ALA A 32 13.59 0.24 -7.29
C ALA A 32 13.09 0.68 -8.68
N ARG A 33 14.00 0.83 -9.65
CA ARG A 33 13.66 1.26 -11.01
C ARG A 33 12.79 0.22 -11.71
N ALA A 34 13.18 -1.04 -11.66
CA ALA A 34 12.40 -2.13 -12.24
C ALA A 34 11.02 -2.23 -11.58
N ILE A 35 10.89 -1.97 -10.28
CA ILE A 35 9.58 -1.88 -9.61
C ILE A 35 8.75 -0.74 -10.18
N THR A 36 9.30 0.47 -10.31
CA THR A 36 8.58 1.62 -10.89
C THR A 36 8.11 1.32 -12.31
N GLU A 37 8.98 0.75 -13.16
CA GLU A 37 8.64 0.34 -14.52
C GLU A 37 7.47 -0.66 -14.54
N ARG A 38 7.53 -1.71 -13.71
CA ARG A 38 6.48 -2.74 -13.66
C ARG A 38 5.17 -2.23 -13.09
N LEU A 39 5.21 -1.34 -12.10
CA LEU A 39 4.01 -0.70 -11.56
C LEU A 39 3.38 0.23 -12.60
N ASN A 40 4.17 1.00 -13.36
CA ASN A 40 3.67 1.82 -14.47
C ASN A 40 2.99 0.97 -15.55
N GLU A 41 3.63 -0.13 -15.98
CA GLU A 41 3.05 -1.08 -16.93
C GLU A 41 1.72 -1.67 -16.40
N LEU A 42 1.66 -2.02 -15.11
CA LEU A 42 0.45 -2.51 -14.46
C LEU A 42 -0.67 -1.47 -14.46
N ILE A 43 -0.36 -0.22 -14.11
CA ILE A 43 -1.33 0.88 -14.08
C ILE A 43 -1.89 1.12 -15.48
N ALA A 44 -1.03 1.19 -16.49
CA ALA A 44 -1.44 1.40 -17.88
C ALA A 44 -2.30 0.23 -18.38
N ARG A 45 -1.82 -1.01 -18.23
CA ARG A 45 -2.52 -2.22 -18.71
C ARG A 45 -3.89 -2.40 -18.04
N ARG A 46 -4.03 -2.02 -16.78
CA ARG A 46 -5.27 -2.14 -16.01
C ARG A 46 -6.18 -0.92 -16.13
N GLY A 47 -5.81 0.11 -16.90
CA GLY A 47 -6.59 1.34 -17.06
C GLY A 47 -6.75 2.13 -15.76
N LEU A 48 -5.74 2.10 -14.88
CA LEU A 48 -5.76 2.74 -13.56
C LEU A 48 -5.21 4.17 -13.55
N ALA A 49 -4.84 4.70 -14.72
CA ALA A 49 -4.41 6.10 -14.84
C ALA A 49 -5.47 7.05 -14.27
N GLY A 50 -5.04 8.05 -13.49
CA GLY A 50 -5.93 8.96 -12.77
C GLY A 50 -6.64 8.36 -11.55
N THR A 51 -6.36 7.09 -11.22
CA THR A 51 -6.76 6.45 -9.95
C THR A 51 -5.54 6.06 -9.13
N VAL A 52 -4.46 5.66 -9.80
CA VAL A 52 -3.16 5.33 -9.20
C VAL A 52 -2.09 6.11 -9.92
N TRP A 53 -1.20 6.73 -9.16
CA TRP A 53 -0.01 7.42 -9.67
C TRP A 53 1.24 6.95 -8.93
N LEU A 54 2.37 7.10 -9.62
CA LEU A 54 3.67 6.72 -9.11
C LEU A 54 4.52 7.97 -8.94
N ARG A 55 5.30 7.96 -7.85
CA ARG A 55 6.31 8.97 -7.56
C ARG A 55 7.60 8.26 -7.18
N GLU A 56 8.72 8.82 -7.61
CA GLU A 56 10.04 8.42 -7.11
C GLU A 56 10.48 9.42 -6.04
N ASP A 57 10.54 8.97 -4.79
CA ASP A 57 11.01 9.77 -3.66
C ASP A 57 11.34 8.88 -2.46
N CYS A 58 11.91 9.45 -1.40
CA CYS A 58 12.13 8.75 -0.15
C CYS A 58 10.79 8.26 0.44
N ALA A 59 10.63 6.94 0.55
CA ALA A 59 9.45 6.31 1.17
C ALA A 59 9.43 6.41 2.71
N GLY A 60 10.42 7.08 3.32
CA GLY A 60 10.62 7.11 4.78
C GLY A 60 11.31 5.83 5.31
N GLY A 61 11.93 5.94 6.49
CA GLY A 61 12.59 4.79 7.15
C GLY A 61 13.78 4.18 6.38
N CYS A 62 14.39 4.96 5.48
CA CYS A 62 15.41 4.49 4.57
C CYS A 62 16.79 4.39 5.25
N HIS A 63 17.12 3.21 5.76
CA HIS A 63 18.29 2.96 6.62
C HIS A 63 18.95 1.59 6.36
N ARG A 64 18.40 0.76 5.45
CA ARG A 64 18.94 -0.57 5.11
C ARG A 64 18.83 -0.81 3.59
N VAL A 65 19.14 -2.03 3.18
CA VAL A 65 19.06 -2.45 1.78
C VAL A 65 17.58 -2.53 1.38
N GLY A 66 17.18 -1.72 0.41
CA GLY A 66 15.83 -1.64 -0.14
C GLY A 66 15.56 -2.72 -1.19
N PRO A 67 14.61 -2.52 -2.13
CA PRO A 67 13.81 -1.31 -2.37
C PRO A 67 12.58 -1.17 -1.44
N ASN A 68 12.26 0.07 -1.08
CA ASN A 68 11.10 0.42 -0.26
C ASN A 68 10.00 1.10 -1.06
N VAL A 69 8.75 0.84 -0.68
CA VAL A 69 7.56 1.44 -1.28
C VAL A 69 6.65 1.98 -0.18
N ASN A 70 6.15 3.20 -0.32
CA ASN A 70 5.03 3.72 0.48
C ASN A 70 3.79 3.85 -0.39
N VAL A 71 2.61 3.65 0.21
CA VAL A 71 1.32 3.86 -0.46
C VAL A 71 0.47 4.76 0.39
N ASP A 72 0.09 5.90 -0.15
CA ASP A 72 -0.85 6.83 0.44
C ASP A 72 -2.20 6.71 -0.27
N VAL A 73 -3.27 6.60 0.51
CA VAL A 73 -4.64 6.40 0.02
C VAL A 73 -5.43 7.67 0.25
N PHE A 74 -6.09 8.16 -0.80
CA PHE A 74 -6.98 9.32 -0.75
C PHE A 74 -8.41 8.90 -1.07
N LEU A 75 -9.38 9.66 -0.58
CA LEU A 75 -10.77 9.53 -1.02
C LEU A 75 -10.98 10.44 -2.23
N LYS A 76 -11.46 9.88 -3.33
CA LYS A 76 -11.82 10.68 -4.51
C LYS A 76 -12.98 11.61 -4.15
N ALA A 77 -12.79 12.90 -4.38
CA ALA A 77 -13.86 13.89 -4.22
C ALA A 77 -15.04 13.60 -5.17
N PRO A 78 -16.29 13.92 -4.77
CA PRO A 78 -17.43 13.91 -5.67
C PRO A 78 -17.20 14.81 -6.91
N PRO A 79 -17.87 14.52 -8.04
CA PRO A 79 -17.80 15.39 -9.21
C PRO A 79 -18.22 16.83 -8.86
N GLY A 80 -17.37 17.81 -9.18
CA GLY A 80 -17.62 19.23 -8.93
C GLY A 80 -17.03 19.75 -7.61
N GLU A 81 -16.47 18.87 -6.77
CA GLU A 81 -15.77 19.26 -5.54
C GLU A 81 -14.25 19.22 -5.73
N GLU A 82 -13.53 20.03 -4.95
CA GLU A 82 -12.07 20.04 -4.91
C GLU A 82 -11.53 18.74 -4.30
N GLN A 83 -10.45 18.21 -4.86
CA GLN A 83 -9.83 16.99 -4.35
C GLN A 83 -9.08 17.29 -3.05
N ASP A 84 -9.47 16.63 -1.96
CA ASP A 84 -8.68 16.63 -0.73
C ASP A 84 -7.36 15.89 -0.95
N HIS A 85 -6.25 16.52 -0.56
CA HIS A 85 -4.90 15.99 -0.66
C HIS A 85 -4.39 15.38 0.66
N VAL A 86 -5.27 15.21 1.65
CA VAL A 86 -4.96 14.49 2.89
C VAL A 86 -5.15 12.98 2.70
N ALA A 87 -4.08 12.22 2.92
CA ALA A 87 -4.14 10.76 2.90
C ALA A 87 -4.99 10.26 4.07
N VAL A 88 -5.99 9.41 3.79
CA VAL A 88 -6.86 8.79 4.79
C VAL A 88 -6.28 7.47 5.34
N GLU A 89 -5.40 6.83 4.59
CA GLU A 89 -4.64 5.65 5.00
C GLU A 89 -3.22 5.74 4.40
N SER A 90 -2.22 5.24 5.12
CA SER A 90 -0.85 5.09 4.61
C SER A 90 -0.31 3.72 4.97
N ARG A 91 0.40 3.09 4.03
CA ARG A 91 1.03 1.79 4.24
C ARG A 91 2.43 1.75 3.63
N SER A 92 3.40 1.43 4.48
CA SER A 92 4.79 1.29 4.08
C SER A 92 5.20 -0.17 3.93
N TYR A 93 5.81 -0.51 2.80
CA TYR A 93 6.42 -1.80 2.48
C TYR A 93 7.94 -1.75 2.65
N VAL A 94 8.39 -1.09 3.72
CA VAL A 94 9.81 -0.93 4.05
C VAL A 94 10.38 -2.26 4.54
N TYR A 95 11.37 -2.80 3.84
CA TYR A 95 11.97 -4.14 4.06
C TYR A 95 11.00 -5.33 4.08
N SER A 96 9.74 -5.13 3.68
CA SER A 96 8.69 -6.16 3.67
C SER A 96 8.19 -6.47 2.27
N LEU A 97 8.66 -5.74 1.25
CA LEU A 97 8.26 -5.91 -0.14
C LEU A 97 8.50 -7.34 -0.67
N GLY A 98 9.62 -7.97 -0.26
CA GLY A 98 9.94 -9.35 -0.62
C GLY A 98 9.04 -10.41 0.03
N ALA A 99 8.24 -10.05 1.04
CA ALA A 99 7.27 -10.95 1.67
C ALA A 99 5.91 -10.96 0.96
N LEU A 100 5.72 -10.11 -0.05
CA LEU A 100 4.51 -10.12 -0.87
C LEU A 100 4.49 -11.34 -1.79
N GLY A 101 3.29 -11.83 -2.09
CA GLY A 101 3.12 -12.91 -3.06
C GLY A 101 3.41 -12.47 -4.49
N TRP A 102 3.13 -11.21 -4.82
CA TRP A 102 3.39 -10.59 -6.12
C TRP A 102 3.33 -9.05 -6.02
N LEU A 103 3.97 -8.34 -6.93
CA LEU A 103 4.06 -6.86 -6.89
C LEU A 103 2.69 -6.18 -7.02
N ALA A 104 1.82 -6.65 -7.91
CA ALA A 104 0.49 -6.07 -8.10
C ALA A 104 -0.42 -6.15 -6.86
N GLN A 105 -0.06 -6.97 -5.86
CA GLN A 105 -0.74 -7.06 -4.57
C GLN A 105 -0.80 -5.70 -3.86
N ILE A 106 0.21 -4.84 -4.06
CA ILE A 106 0.24 -3.47 -3.53
C ILE A 106 -0.98 -2.69 -4.04
N ILE A 107 -1.26 -2.72 -5.33
CA ILE A 107 -2.41 -2.02 -5.91
C ILE A 107 -3.71 -2.68 -5.45
N ASP A 108 -3.77 -4.01 -5.51
CA ASP A 108 -4.99 -4.79 -5.24
C ASP A 108 -5.49 -4.59 -3.80
N GLU A 109 -4.57 -4.57 -2.83
CA GLU A 109 -4.91 -4.44 -1.40
C GLU A 109 -5.27 -3.01 -1.01
N ASN A 110 -4.65 -2.00 -1.61
CA ASN A 110 -4.86 -0.60 -1.22
C ASN A 110 -6.04 0.05 -1.97
N LEU A 111 -6.37 -0.40 -3.18
CA LEU A 111 -7.58 0.06 -3.90
C LEU A 111 -8.87 -0.46 -3.27
N ARG A 112 -8.83 -1.64 -2.66
CA ARG A 112 -9.99 -2.17 -1.96
C ARG A 112 -10.10 -1.46 -0.62
N PRO A 113 -11.31 -1.07 -0.19
CA PRO A 113 -11.53 -0.75 1.21
C PRO A 113 -10.96 -1.87 2.05
N ALA A 114 -10.14 -1.53 3.04
CA ALA A 114 -9.92 -2.47 4.12
C ALA A 114 -11.31 -2.90 4.56
N ARG A 115 -11.69 -4.17 4.31
CA ARG A 115 -12.82 -4.75 5.04
C ARG A 115 -12.48 -4.40 6.46
N SER A 116 -13.29 -3.58 7.12
CA SER A 116 -13.14 -3.25 8.52
C SER A 116 -12.75 -4.56 9.15
N ARG A 117 -11.47 -4.70 9.54
CA ARG A 117 -11.04 -5.85 10.31
C ARG A 117 -11.89 -5.63 11.53
N GLY A 118 -13.01 -6.34 11.61
CA GLY A 118 -13.95 -6.20 12.70
C GLY A 118 -13.06 -6.32 13.91
N THR A 119 -12.86 -5.19 14.59
CA THR A 119 -12.25 -5.18 15.89
C THR A 119 -13.25 -5.98 16.67
N ARG A 120 -12.93 -7.28 16.76
CA ARG A 120 -13.50 -8.22 17.68
C ARG A 120 -13.52 -7.45 18.98
N GLY A 121 -14.70 -6.97 19.35
CA GLY A 121 -14.85 -6.05 20.45
C GLY A 121 -14.09 -6.65 21.61
N ALA A 122 -13.14 -5.88 22.15
CA ALA A 122 -12.70 -6.16 23.49
C ALA A 122 -13.98 -6.06 24.34
N ARG A 123 -14.58 -7.21 24.67
CA ARG A 123 -15.48 -7.33 25.81
C ARG A 123 -14.62 -7.11 27.05
N SER A 124 -14.23 -5.87 27.28
CA SER A 124 -13.61 -5.42 28.52
C SER A 124 -14.68 -4.71 29.32
N GLY A 125 -15.11 -5.34 30.41
CA GLY A 125 -15.91 -4.68 31.44
C GLY A 125 -17.22 -5.38 31.78
N GLN A 126 -17.15 -6.61 32.25
CA GLN A 126 -18.22 -7.17 33.08
C GLN A 126 -18.31 -6.32 34.36
N PRO A 127 -19.49 -5.78 34.77
CA PRO A 127 -19.60 -5.06 36.03
C PRO A 127 -19.37 -6.06 37.17
N ARG A 128 -18.31 -5.84 37.96
CA ARG A 128 -18.10 -6.58 39.20
C ARG A 128 -19.20 -6.18 40.17
N ARG A 129 -20.09 -7.13 40.51
CA ARG A 129 -21.01 -6.99 41.65
C ARG A 129 -20.19 -6.83 42.94
N PRO A 130 -20.52 -5.90 43.83
CA PRO A 130 -19.92 -5.88 45.16
C PRO A 130 -20.38 -7.11 45.95
N ARG A 131 -19.42 -7.83 46.56
CA ARG A 131 -19.68 -8.84 47.59
C ARG A 131 -20.02 -8.10 48.88
N ALA A 132 -21.22 -8.35 49.41
CA ALA A 132 -21.56 -8.03 50.78
C ALA A 132 -20.91 -9.05 51.72
N TYR A 133 -20.22 -8.55 52.76
CA TYR A 133 -20.06 -9.18 54.06
C TYR A 133 -20.00 -8.06 55.09
#